data_AF-A0A1C6UC10-F1
#
_entry.id   AF-A0A1C6UC10-F1
#
_cell.length_a   1.000
_cell.length_b   1.000
_cell.length_c   1.000
_cell.angle_alpha   90.00
_cell.angle_beta   90.00
_cell.angle_gamma   90.00
#
_symmetry.space_group_name_H-M   'P 1'
#
loop_
_entity.id
_entity.type
_entity.pdbx_description
1 polymer ?
#
loop_
_entity_poly.entity_id
_entity_poly.type
_entity_poly.pdbx_seq_one_letter_code
_entity_poly.pdbx_strand_id
1 'polypeptide(L)'
;MTDLDMIEGGTMTPVQRWTGRETKTLRYALRMSIRDFAVHLGVAQRTVSKWEAGGESVNPRPEMQAALDTALAQAADEAQRRFASALHQAKPTAPDSVGGLDLGAAARQQVARTRQALGLSVGDFAAVLARTLTWRPTGDDVTNWETSTVPPGDVVLALSAILDPSAAAGEGTDRFGDLVAVHPNRSEFSTDLPPDQLLGGARTVRAVGLSLNLLAQGYPDRRWHDLVEAGAHVRLLFLDPAGQAVQAREVEEGFPAGQLSGLTKLNIETLMRVRDRLPDGLQERMEMAVYDDTLRFNVVLVDDLCVAQPYLAESRGVDSPTFVVRRRQARGGLYPVFEQYFETEWRRGQQL
;
A
#
# COMPACT_ATOMS: atom_id res chain seq x y z
N MET A 1 30.27 -44.77 -41.79
CA MET A 1 29.31 -45.86 -42.00
C MET A 1 29.09 -46.47 -40.62
N THR A 2 28.25 -45.83 -39.75
CA THR A 2 26.83 -46.19 -39.50
C THR A 2 26.67 -47.69 -39.19
N ASP A 3 25.97 -48.17 -38.18
CA ASP A 3 24.92 -47.66 -37.29
C ASP A 3 24.80 -48.71 -36.17
N LEU A 4 24.47 -48.29 -34.96
CA LEU A 4 23.56 -49.01 -34.06
C LEU A 4 23.26 -48.09 -32.87
N ASP A 5 22.33 -47.17 -33.15
CA ASP A 5 21.52 -46.47 -32.17
C ASP A 5 20.92 -47.48 -31.18
N MET A 6 21.50 -47.52 -29.98
CA MET A 6 20.86 -48.05 -28.79
C MET A 6 20.34 -46.87 -27.99
N ILE A 7 19.03 -46.70 -28.14
CA ILE A 7 18.10 -45.86 -27.40
C ILE A 7 18.50 -45.80 -25.91
N GLU A 8 19.21 -44.74 -25.50
CA GLU A 8 19.26 -44.35 -24.10
C GLU A 8 18.01 -43.53 -23.81
N GLY A 9 17.01 -44.22 -23.26
CA GLY A 9 15.80 -43.60 -22.73
C GLY A 9 16.17 -42.45 -21.81
N GLY A 10 15.68 -41.26 -22.15
CA GLY A 10 15.86 -40.06 -21.35
C GLY A 10 15.50 -40.36 -19.90
N THR A 11 16.42 -40.03 -19.00
CA THR A 11 16.24 -40.14 -17.56
C THR A 11 15.15 -39.16 -17.12
N MET A 12 13.89 -39.61 -17.24
CA MET A 12 12.72 -38.95 -16.66
C MET A 12 13.01 -38.84 -15.17
N THR A 13 13.24 -37.61 -14.68
CA THR A 13 13.35 -37.37 -13.24
C THR A 13 11.94 -37.57 -12.68
N PRO A 14 11.67 -38.65 -11.90
CA PRO A 14 10.33 -38.84 -11.37
C PRO A 14 10.05 -37.70 -10.39
N VAL A 15 8.93 -37.00 -10.60
CA VAL A 15 8.45 -36.01 -9.64
C VAL A 15 8.01 -36.80 -8.40
N GLN A 16 8.78 -36.70 -7.32
CA GLN A 16 8.58 -37.54 -6.13
C GLN A 16 7.20 -37.32 -5.47
N ARG A 17 6.58 -36.15 -5.70
CA ARG A 17 5.20 -35.81 -5.34
C ARG A 17 4.76 -34.56 -6.09
N TRP A 18 3.64 -34.60 -6.80
CA TRP A 18 3.03 -33.42 -7.40
C TRP A 18 2.41 -32.54 -6.33
N THR A 19 2.73 -31.25 -6.35
CA THR A 19 1.96 -30.21 -5.67
C THR A 19 1.32 -29.27 -6.70
N GLY A 20 0.58 -28.27 -6.22
CA GLY A 20 0.05 -27.20 -7.06
C GLY A 20 1.13 -26.46 -7.85
N ARG A 21 2.34 -26.37 -7.30
CA ARG A 21 3.49 -25.75 -7.98
C ARG A 21 3.96 -26.57 -9.16
N GLU A 22 4.23 -27.86 -8.99
CA GLU A 22 4.66 -28.75 -10.09
C GLU A 22 3.56 -28.83 -11.15
N THR A 23 2.29 -28.86 -10.74
CA THR A 23 1.13 -28.86 -11.65
C THR A 23 1.14 -27.62 -12.56
N LYS A 24 1.36 -26.43 -11.98
CA LYS A 24 1.45 -25.16 -12.73
C LYS A 24 2.65 -25.18 -13.70
N THR A 25 3.79 -25.67 -13.23
CA THR A 25 5.01 -25.79 -14.02
C THR A 25 4.82 -26.72 -15.22
N LEU A 26 4.17 -27.88 -15.03
CA LEU A 26 3.86 -28.80 -16.11
C LEU A 26 2.92 -28.16 -17.14
N ARG A 27 1.87 -27.46 -16.70
CA ARG A 27 0.95 -26.78 -17.62
C ARG A 27 1.67 -25.74 -18.49
N TYR A 28 2.54 -24.93 -17.92
CA TYR A 28 3.33 -23.96 -18.69
C TYR A 28 4.36 -24.64 -19.59
N ALA A 29 4.97 -25.74 -19.15
CA ALA A 29 5.83 -26.55 -20.00
C ALA A 29 5.05 -27.12 -21.21
N LEU A 30 3.80 -27.53 -21.03
CA LEU A 30 2.93 -27.95 -22.12
C LEU A 30 2.36 -26.78 -22.95
N ARG A 31 2.54 -25.53 -22.50
CA ARG A 31 1.97 -24.31 -23.10
C ARG A 31 0.44 -24.34 -23.22
N MET A 32 -0.22 -25.03 -22.29
CA MET A 32 -1.67 -25.17 -22.29
C MET A 32 -2.35 -24.09 -21.44
N SER A 33 -3.55 -23.68 -21.87
CA SER A 33 -4.44 -22.92 -21.00
C SER A 33 -4.93 -23.79 -19.84
N ILE A 34 -5.43 -23.18 -18.75
CA ILE A 34 -6.00 -23.95 -17.63
C ILE A 34 -7.17 -24.83 -18.12
N ARG A 35 -7.94 -24.35 -19.09
CA ARG A 35 -9.05 -25.10 -19.70
C ARG A 35 -8.54 -26.32 -20.45
N ASP A 36 -7.57 -26.16 -21.34
CA ASP A 36 -7.06 -27.26 -22.17
C ASP A 36 -6.32 -28.29 -21.34
N PHE A 37 -5.59 -27.83 -20.32
CA PHE A 37 -4.91 -28.70 -19.37
C PHE A 37 -5.88 -29.49 -18.49
N ALA A 38 -6.99 -28.89 -18.07
CA ALA A 38 -8.04 -29.59 -17.35
C ALA A 38 -8.70 -30.69 -18.19
N VAL A 39 -8.96 -30.40 -19.49
CA VAL A 39 -9.46 -31.39 -20.44
C VAL A 39 -8.44 -32.53 -20.64
N HIS A 40 -7.16 -32.18 -20.79
CA HIS A 40 -6.08 -33.15 -20.96
C HIS A 40 -5.94 -34.10 -19.76
N LEU A 41 -6.18 -33.61 -18.54
CA LEU A 41 -6.16 -34.40 -17.30
C LEU A 41 -7.51 -35.07 -16.96
N GLY A 42 -8.58 -34.81 -17.71
CA GLY A 42 -9.92 -35.35 -17.45
C GLY A 42 -10.59 -34.79 -16.18
N VAL A 43 -10.23 -33.57 -15.76
CA VAL A 43 -10.77 -32.92 -14.54
C VAL A 43 -11.49 -31.61 -14.83
N ALA A 44 -12.29 -31.13 -13.88
CA ALA A 44 -12.90 -29.80 -13.97
C ALA A 44 -11.84 -28.68 -13.86
N GLN A 45 -11.99 -27.60 -14.64
CA GLN A 45 -11.08 -26.45 -14.63
C GLN A 45 -10.85 -25.86 -13.23
N ARG A 46 -11.91 -25.80 -12.42
CA ARG A 46 -11.86 -25.29 -11.04
C ARG A 46 -10.90 -26.09 -10.15
N THR A 47 -10.73 -27.38 -10.43
CA THR A 47 -9.81 -28.26 -9.70
C THR A 47 -8.36 -27.87 -9.96
N VAL A 48 -8.00 -27.64 -11.22
CA VAL A 48 -6.66 -27.17 -11.62
C VAL A 48 -6.38 -25.79 -11.02
N SER A 49 -7.31 -24.84 -11.15
CA SER A 49 -7.15 -23.50 -10.56
C SER A 49 -6.93 -23.54 -9.04
N LYS A 50 -7.64 -24.45 -8.33
CA LYS A 50 -7.49 -24.61 -6.89
C LYS A 50 -6.12 -25.20 -6.51
N TRP A 51 -5.61 -26.15 -7.28
CA TRP A 51 -4.27 -26.68 -7.05
C TRP A 51 -3.20 -25.61 -7.27
N GLU A 52 -3.22 -24.91 -8.40
CA GLU A 52 -2.22 -23.87 -8.71
C GLU A 52 -2.23 -22.70 -7.72
N ALA A 53 -3.42 -22.30 -7.25
CA ALA A 53 -3.55 -21.25 -6.22
C ALA A 53 -2.98 -21.69 -4.87
N GLY A 54 -2.99 -22.99 -4.57
CA GLY A 54 -2.47 -23.55 -3.33
C GLY A 54 -0.97 -23.85 -3.34
N GLY A 55 -0.31 -23.77 -4.50
CA GLY A 55 1.15 -23.93 -4.62
C GLY A 55 1.66 -25.22 -3.96
N GLU A 56 2.76 -25.13 -3.20
CA GLU A 56 3.40 -26.27 -2.53
C GLU A 56 2.56 -26.88 -1.38
N SER A 57 1.54 -26.15 -0.90
CA SER A 57 0.68 -26.60 0.22
C SER A 57 -0.42 -27.58 -0.19
N VAL A 58 -0.70 -27.69 -1.50
CA VAL A 58 -1.77 -28.53 -2.03
C VAL A 58 -1.20 -29.76 -2.72
N ASN A 59 -1.63 -30.92 -2.24
CA ASN A 59 -1.28 -32.22 -2.79
C ASN A 59 -2.50 -32.83 -3.53
N PRO A 60 -2.49 -32.95 -4.86
CA PRO A 60 -3.51 -33.70 -5.60
C PRO A 60 -3.66 -35.13 -5.09
N ARG A 61 -4.88 -35.68 -5.18
CA ARG A 61 -5.20 -37.06 -4.78
C ARG A 61 -4.36 -38.09 -5.56
N PRO A 62 -4.15 -39.32 -5.04
CA PRO A 62 -3.31 -40.33 -5.70
C PRO A 62 -3.66 -40.60 -7.17
N GLU A 63 -4.96 -40.66 -7.50
CA GLU A 63 -5.45 -40.80 -8.88
C GLU A 63 -4.95 -39.68 -9.81
N MET A 64 -4.81 -38.46 -9.26
CA MET A 64 -4.37 -37.29 -10.01
C MET A 64 -2.85 -37.14 -10.08
N GLN A 65 -2.14 -37.67 -9.08
CA GLN A 65 -0.68 -37.81 -9.15
C GLN A 65 -0.31 -38.69 -10.36
N ALA A 66 -0.97 -39.85 -10.50
CA ALA A 66 -0.74 -40.77 -11.62
C ALA A 66 -1.12 -40.16 -12.98
N ALA A 67 -2.18 -39.36 -13.05
CA ALA A 67 -2.57 -38.66 -14.27
C ALA A 67 -1.52 -37.58 -14.67
N LEU A 68 -0.94 -36.85 -13.70
CA LEU A 68 0.11 -35.88 -13.95
C LEU A 68 1.44 -36.55 -14.35
N ASP A 69 1.77 -37.69 -13.75
CA ASP A 69 2.91 -38.52 -14.16
C ASP A 69 2.77 -38.97 -15.61
N THR A 70 1.57 -39.42 -15.99
CA THR A 70 1.26 -39.85 -17.36
C THR A 70 1.35 -38.68 -18.33
N ALA A 71 0.80 -37.52 -17.97
CA ALA A 71 0.87 -36.31 -18.80
C ALA A 71 2.32 -35.83 -19.01
N LEU A 72 3.17 -35.90 -17.99
CA LEU A 72 4.59 -35.59 -18.13
C LEU A 72 5.32 -36.63 -18.99
N ALA A 73 5.04 -37.93 -18.81
CA ALA A 73 5.63 -39.00 -19.59
C ALA A 73 5.26 -38.95 -21.07
N GLN A 74 4.04 -38.52 -21.40
CA GLN A 74 3.55 -38.37 -22.78
C GLN A 74 3.93 -37.02 -23.41
N ALA A 75 4.46 -36.07 -22.63
CA ALA A 75 4.90 -34.79 -23.15
C ALA A 75 6.09 -34.95 -24.10
N ALA A 76 6.14 -34.14 -25.16
CA ALA A 76 7.30 -34.11 -26.06
C ALA A 76 8.60 -33.78 -25.30
N ASP A 77 9.74 -34.26 -25.78
CA ASP A 77 11.06 -34.11 -25.13
C ASP A 77 11.40 -32.65 -24.80
N GLU A 78 10.99 -31.71 -25.65
CA GLU A 78 11.17 -30.28 -25.43
C GLU A 78 10.31 -29.75 -24.27
N ALA A 79 9.12 -30.29 -24.06
CA ALA A 79 8.28 -29.96 -22.90
C ALA A 79 8.84 -30.58 -21.62
N GLN A 80 9.33 -31.83 -21.67
CA GLN A 80 9.99 -32.47 -20.53
C GLN A 80 11.27 -31.73 -20.12
N ARG A 81 12.10 -31.31 -21.08
CA ARG A 81 13.32 -30.50 -20.82
C ARG A 81 12.97 -29.14 -20.19
N ARG A 82 11.93 -28.46 -20.68
CA ARG A 82 11.46 -27.20 -20.08
C ARG A 82 10.94 -27.40 -18.67
N PHE A 83 10.19 -28.47 -18.42
CA PHE A 83 9.71 -28.84 -17.09
C PHE A 83 10.89 -29.10 -16.13
N ALA A 84 11.86 -29.93 -16.52
CA ALA A 84 13.04 -30.24 -15.72
C ALA A 84 13.90 -29.00 -15.44
N SER A 85 14.12 -28.15 -16.45
CA SER A 85 14.85 -26.88 -16.28
C SER A 85 14.15 -25.93 -15.32
N ALA A 86 12.81 -25.81 -15.41
CA ALA A 86 12.04 -24.97 -14.51
C ALA A 86 12.05 -25.48 -13.05
N LEU A 87 12.07 -26.80 -12.83
CA LEU A 87 12.24 -27.37 -11.49
C LEU A 87 13.67 -27.20 -10.96
N HIS A 88 14.68 -27.25 -11.82
CA HIS A 88 16.08 -27.08 -11.42
C HIS A 88 16.41 -25.60 -11.09
N GLN A 89 15.85 -24.66 -11.85
CA GLN A 89 15.96 -23.22 -11.56
C GLN A 89 15.22 -22.80 -10.28
N ALA A 90 14.21 -23.58 -9.84
CA ALA A 90 13.47 -23.35 -8.60
C ALA A 90 14.13 -23.99 -7.35
N LYS A 91 15.24 -24.73 -7.51
CA LYS A 91 16.05 -25.22 -6.39
C LYS A 91 17.17 -24.21 -6.14
N PRO A 92 17.16 -23.44 -5.03
CA PRO A 92 18.16 -22.41 -4.82
C PRO A 92 19.53 -23.07 -4.56
N THR A 93 20.38 -23.08 -5.59
CA THR A 93 21.83 -23.01 -5.38
C THR A 93 22.13 -21.52 -5.40
N ALA A 94 22.46 -20.96 -4.24
CA ALA A 94 22.76 -19.54 -4.12
C ALA A 94 24.04 -19.19 -4.89
N PRO A 95 24.03 -18.14 -5.73
CA PRO A 95 25.15 -17.25 -5.88
C PRO A 95 24.87 -15.94 -5.14
N ASP A 96 25.92 -15.37 -4.57
CA ASP A 96 25.94 -14.16 -3.75
C ASP A 96 25.00 -13.04 -4.25
N SER A 97 23.93 -12.80 -3.50
CA SER A 97 23.05 -11.65 -3.70
C SER A 97 23.58 -10.45 -2.93
N VAL A 98 24.24 -9.55 -3.66
CA VAL A 98 24.50 -8.19 -3.20
C VAL A 98 23.14 -7.48 -3.02
N GLY A 99 22.75 -7.22 -1.76
CA GLY A 99 21.84 -6.12 -1.41
C GLY A 99 20.40 -6.47 -0.99
N GLY A 100 20.03 -7.75 -0.83
CA GLY A 100 18.73 -8.12 -0.25
C GLY A 100 18.79 -8.20 1.28
N LEU A 101 17.85 -7.56 1.99
CA LEU A 101 17.68 -7.75 3.42
C LEU A 101 17.31 -9.22 3.70
N ASP A 102 18.22 -9.97 4.33
CA ASP A 102 17.90 -11.29 4.87
C ASP A 102 16.97 -11.12 6.08
N LEU A 103 15.67 -11.12 5.81
CA LEU A 103 14.62 -11.00 6.82
C LEU A 103 14.68 -12.11 7.85
N GLY A 104 15.16 -13.30 7.46
CA GLY A 104 15.38 -14.41 8.38
C GLY A 104 16.49 -14.08 9.37
N ALA A 105 17.65 -13.62 8.90
CA ALA A 105 18.74 -13.16 9.76
C ALA A 105 18.33 -11.96 10.61
N ALA A 106 17.58 -11.01 10.05
CA ALA A 106 17.08 -9.86 10.79
C ALA A 106 16.15 -10.27 11.94
N ALA A 107 15.23 -11.22 11.70
CA ALA A 107 14.33 -11.76 12.72
C ALA A 107 15.09 -12.48 13.85
N ARG A 108 16.09 -13.31 13.50
CA ARG A 108 16.96 -13.97 14.49
C ARG A 108 17.73 -12.96 15.34
N GLN A 109 18.31 -11.94 14.70
CA GLN A 109 19.00 -10.84 15.39
C GLN A 109 18.06 -10.03 16.28
N GLN A 110 16.78 -9.90 15.93
CA GLN A 110 15.80 -9.18 16.75
C GLN A 110 15.50 -9.92 18.06
N VAL A 111 15.37 -11.25 18.03
CA VAL A 111 15.23 -12.08 19.25
C VAL A 111 16.42 -11.86 20.18
N ALA A 112 17.64 -12.01 19.64
CA ALA A 112 18.88 -11.86 20.40
C ALA A 112 19.02 -10.45 21.01
N ARG A 113 18.79 -9.40 20.21
CA ARG A 113 18.88 -8.01 20.68
C ARG A 113 17.85 -7.71 21.76
N THR A 114 16.63 -8.19 21.61
CA THR A 114 15.54 -7.95 22.58
C THR A 114 15.88 -8.58 23.93
N ARG A 115 16.31 -9.85 23.94
CA ARG A 115 16.71 -10.52 25.16
C ARG A 115 17.91 -9.83 25.83
N GLN A 116 18.93 -9.47 25.04
CA GLN A 116 20.13 -8.78 25.52
C GLN A 116 19.80 -7.41 26.10
N ALA A 117 18.92 -6.63 25.46
CA ALA A 117 18.49 -5.33 25.94
C ALA A 117 17.75 -5.42 27.28
N LEU A 118 17.00 -6.51 27.51
CA LEU A 118 16.33 -6.79 28.79
C LEU A 118 17.26 -7.40 29.85
N GLY A 119 18.48 -7.78 29.48
CA GLY A 119 19.43 -8.43 30.39
C GLY A 119 18.99 -9.80 30.90
N LEU A 120 18.11 -10.49 30.17
CA LEU A 120 17.50 -11.75 30.64
C LEU A 120 18.29 -12.99 30.19
N SER A 121 18.25 -14.02 31.04
CA SER A 121 18.66 -15.36 30.64
C SER A 121 17.71 -15.90 29.56
N VAL A 122 18.17 -16.89 28.80
CA VAL A 122 17.36 -17.51 27.74
C VAL A 122 16.06 -18.12 28.31
N GLY A 123 16.13 -18.74 29.49
CA GLY A 123 14.96 -19.31 30.17
C GLY A 123 13.98 -18.25 30.70
N ASP A 124 14.50 -17.17 31.30
CA ASP A 124 13.66 -16.07 31.78
C ASP A 124 12.99 -15.34 30.63
N PHE A 125 13.69 -15.21 29.50
CA PHE A 125 13.13 -14.61 28.29
C PHE A 125 12.02 -15.44 27.68
N ALA A 126 12.18 -16.77 27.65
CA ALA A 126 11.12 -17.69 27.25
C ALA A 126 9.89 -17.55 28.17
N ALA A 127 10.09 -17.38 29.48
CA ALA A 127 9.01 -17.13 30.43
C ALA A 127 8.30 -15.78 30.20
N VAL A 128 9.02 -14.74 29.80
CA VAL A 128 8.43 -13.44 29.40
C VAL A 128 7.60 -13.60 28.13
N LEU A 129 8.14 -14.25 27.10
CA LEU A 129 7.41 -14.52 25.85
C LEU A 129 6.13 -15.33 26.09
N ALA A 130 6.19 -16.32 26.97
CA ALA A 130 5.04 -17.15 27.36
C ALA A 130 3.88 -16.38 28.00
N ARG A 131 4.09 -15.14 28.47
CA ARG A 131 3.02 -14.27 29.01
C ARG A 131 2.24 -13.56 27.91
N THR A 132 2.84 -13.42 26.74
CA THR A 132 2.26 -12.71 25.58
C THR A 132 1.74 -13.70 24.53
N LEU A 133 2.42 -14.84 24.36
CA LEU A 133 2.04 -15.88 23.41
C LEU A 133 0.94 -16.80 23.96
N THR A 134 0.17 -17.40 23.05
CA THR A 134 -0.86 -18.41 23.40
C THR A 134 -0.27 -19.79 23.71
N TRP A 135 1.04 -19.92 23.61
CA TRP A 135 1.80 -21.15 23.86
C TRP A 135 3.09 -20.81 24.61
N ARG A 136 3.73 -21.83 25.21
CA ARG A 136 4.87 -21.63 26.09
C ARG A 136 6.17 -22.08 25.39
N PRO A 137 6.99 -21.15 24.87
CA PRO A 137 8.31 -21.50 24.37
C PRO A 137 9.25 -21.92 25.49
N THR A 138 10.24 -22.74 25.14
CA THR A 138 11.33 -23.18 26.02
C THR A 138 12.60 -22.35 25.78
N GLY A 139 13.60 -22.50 26.65
CA GLY A 139 14.90 -21.86 26.42
C GLY A 139 15.62 -22.39 25.18
N ASP A 140 15.40 -23.66 24.81
CA ASP A 140 15.97 -24.25 23.61
C ASP A 140 15.34 -23.63 22.35
N ASP A 141 14.04 -23.33 22.38
CA ASP A 141 13.36 -22.63 21.28
C ASP A 141 13.97 -21.24 21.04
N VAL A 142 14.20 -20.48 22.11
CA VAL A 142 14.84 -19.15 22.03
C VAL A 142 16.27 -19.27 21.49
N THR A 143 17.04 -20.25 21.95
CA THR A 143 18.41 -20.49 21.46
C THR A 143 18.41 -20.81 19.96
N ASN A 144 17.47 -21.65 19.51
CA ASN A 144 17.32 -21.98 18.11
C ASN A 144 16.95 -20.74 17.28
N TRP A 145 16.04 -19.89 17.78
CA TRP A 145 15.66 -18.65 17.10
C TRP A 145 16.76 -17.60 17.05
N GLU A 146 17.69 -17.58 18.02
CA GLU A 146 18.84 -16.68 17.97
C GLU A 146 19.89 -17.14 16.95
N THR A 147 19.91 -18.43 16.61
CA THR A 147 21.06 -19.05 15.92
C THR A 147 20.76 -19.65 14.56
N SER A 148 19.70 -20.43 14.42
CA SER A 148 19.55 -21.39 13.32
C SER A 148 18.17 -21.40 12.68
N THR A 149 17.11 -21.10 13.44
CA THR A 149 15.73 -21.15 12.95
C THR A 149 15.15 -19.74 12.91
N VAL A 150 14.34 -19.45 11.89
CA VAL A 150 13.59 -18.19 11.86
C VAL A 150 12.47 -18.30 12.90
N PRO A 151 12.35 -17.34 13.83
CA PRO A 151 11.27 -17.38 14.82
C PRO A 151 9.90 -17.31 14.14
N PRO A 152 8.90 -18.01 14.69
CA PRO A 152 7.50 -17.85 14.28
C PRO A 152 7.04 -16.38 14.28
N GLY A 153 6.10 -16.04 13.40
CA GLY A 153 5.67 -14.64 13.23
C GLY A 153 5.03 -14.03 14.48
N ASP A 154 4.31 -14.83 15.26
CA ASP A 154 3.74 -14.44 16.56
C ASP A 154 4.83 -14.13 17.60
N VAL A 155 5.97 -14.83 17.56
CA VAL A 155 7.14 -14.50 18.38
C VAL A 155 7.71 -13.14 17.99
N VAL A 156 7.89 -12.86 16.69
CA VAL A 156 8.38 -11.56 16.22
C VAL A 156 7.45 -10.42 16.66
N LEU A 157 6.14 -10.63 16.59
CA LEU A 157 5.14 -9.66 17.06
C LEU A 157 5.19 -9.47 18.59
N ALA A 158 5.40 -10.54 19.36
CA ALA A 158 5.53 -10.47 20.81
C ALA A 158 6.76 -9.66 21.24
N LEU A 159 7.88 -9.73 20.51
CA LEU A 159 9.09 -8.93 20.80
C LEU A 159 8.80 -7.43 20.79
N SER A 160 8.03 -6.96 19.80
CA SER A 160 7.63 -5.55 19.69
C SER A 160 6.79 -5.11 20.88
N ALA A 161 5.85 -5.95 21.34
CA ALA A 161 5.01 -5.68 22.50
C ALA A 161 5.78 -5.68 23.84
N ILE A 162 6.87 -6.45 23.92
CA ILE A 162 7.72 -6.54 25.14
C ILE A 162 8.64 -5.31 25.25
N LEU A 163 9.22 -4.85 24.14
CA LEU A 163 10.10 -3.69 24.13
C LEU A 163 9.35 -2.37 24.30
N ASP A 164 8.10 -2.33 23.87
CA ASP A 164 7.22 -1.18 24.07
C ASP A 164 5.87 -1.60 24.66
N PRO A 165 5.78 -1.75 26.00
CA PRO A 165 4.52 -2.00 26.69
C PRO A 165 3.49 -0.88 26.47
N SER A 166 3.94 0.33 26.12
CA SER A 166 3.07 1.46 25.77
C SER A 166 2.50 1.34 24.35
N ALA A 167 3.15 0.63 23.43
CA ALA A 167 2.57 0.26 22.13
C ALA A 167 1.49 -0.82 22.29
N ALA A 168 1.62 -1.71 23.27
CA ALA A 168 0.58 -2.68 23.62
C ALA A 168 -0.61 -2.04 24.37
N ALA A 169 -0.36 -0.97 25.14
CA ALA A 169 -1.38 -0.17 25.84
C ALA A 169 -1.93 1.02 25.02
N GLY A 170 -1.40 1.24 23.80
CA GLY A 170 -1.86 2.27 22.88
C GLY A 170 -3.07 1.78 22.10
N GLU A 171 -4.26 1.86 22.70
CA GLU A 171 -5.52 1.64 21.97
C GLU A 171 -5.58 2.55 20.73
N GLY A 172 -5.47 1.93 19.55
CA GLY A 172 -6.19 2.33 18.34
C GLY A 172 -5.41 3.02 17.22
N THR A 173 -4.31 3.73 17.48
CA THR A 173 -3.87 4.76 16.50
C THR A 173 -2.59 4.49 15.70
N ASP A 174 -1.83 3.43 16.01
CA ASP A 174 -0.67 3.00 15.19
C ASP A 174 -1.03 1.90 14.18
N ARG A 175 -2.24 1.31 14.31
CA ARG A 175 -2.72 0.23 13.42
C ARG A 175 -2.94 0.69 11.97
N PHE A 176 -3.16 1.99 11.75
CA PHE A 176 -3.62 2.52 10.47
C PHE A 176 -2.64 3.51 9.81
N GLY A 177 -1.35 3.48 10.19
CA GLY A 177 -0.30 4.21 9.48
C GLY A 177 -0.55 5.72 9.39
N ASP A 178 -0.72 6.39 10.53
CA ASP A 178 -1.04 7.82 10.71
C ASP A 178 -2.51 8.24 10.49
N LEU A 179 -3.38 7.34 10.03
CA LEU A 179 -4.81 7.62 9.94
C LEU A 179 -5.42 7.73 11.34
N VAL A 180 -5.97 8.90 11.67
CA VAL A 180 -6.54 9.21 12.99
C VAL A 180 -8.07 9.30 12.99
N ALA A 181 -8.70 9.54 11.82
CA ALA A 181 -10.15 9.47 11.67
C ALA A 181 -10.54 9.15 10.21
N VAL A 182 -11.72 8.57 10.05
CA VAL A 182 -12.37 8.34 8.75
C VAL A 182 -13.81 8.78 8.89
N HIS A 183 -14.26 9.62 7.96
CA HIS A 183 -15.66 10.02 7.85
C HIS A 183 -16.26 9.42 6.57
N PRO A 184 -17.46 8.82 6.63
CA PRO A 184 -18.16 8.26 5.48
C PRO A 184 -18.36 9.24 4.32
N ASN A 185 -18.50 10.53 4.60
CA ASN A 185 -18.74 11.58 3.62
C ASN A 185 -18.14 12.93 4.09
N ARG A 186 -18.08 13.93 3.19
CA ARG A 186 -17.49 15.24 3.50
C ARG A 186 -18.34 16.10 4.44
N SER A 187 -19.66 15.88 4.46
CA SER A 187 -20.59 16.63 5.32
C SER A 187 -20.40 16.29 6.79
N GLU A 188 -20.25 15.00 7.10
CA GLU A 188 -19.95 14.48 8.44
C GLU A 188 -18.57 14.98 8.90
N PHE A 189 -17.55 14.87 8.05
CA PHE A 189 -16.24 15.47 8.32
C PHE A 189 -16.32 16.97 8.65
N SER A 190 -17.08 17.75 7.87
CA SER A 190 -17.17 19.20 8.08
C SER A 190 -17.94 19.57 9.34
N THR A 191 -18.77 18.67 9.85
CA THR A 191 -19.48 18.81 11.13
C THR A 191 -18.54 18.53 12.30
N ASP A 192 -17.73 17.48 12.19
CA ASP A 192 -16.81 17.03 13.25
C ASP A 192 -15.54 17.88 13.35
N LEU A 193 -15.01 18.33 12.20
CA LEU A 193 -13.81 19.15 12.09
C LEU A 193 -14.05 20.32 11.12
N PRO A 194 -14.82 21.34 11.55
CA PRO A 194 -15.12 22.51 10.71
C PRO A 194 -13.85 23.34 10.41
N PRO A 195 -13.86 24.18 9.36
CA PRO A 195 -12.69 24.99 8.96
C PRO A 195 -12.08 25.82 10.08
N ASP A 196 -12.90 26.40 10.96
CA ASP A 196 -12.41 27.16 12.12
C ASP A 196 -11.53 26.33 13.06
N GLN A 197 -11.87 25.05 13.26
CA GLN A 197 -11.10 24.13 14.08
C GLN A 197 -9.94 23.54 13.29
N LEU A 198 -10.14 23.24 12.00
CA LEU A 198 -9.13 22.68 11.12
C LEU A 198 -7.94 23.64 10.94
N LEU A 199 -8.19 24.93 10.74
CA LEU A 199 -7.17 25.95 10.45
C LEU A 199 -6.74 26.76 11.68
N GLY A 200 -7.40 26.56 12.83
CA GLY A 200 -7.19 27.36 14.03
C GLY A 200 -5.74 27.35 14.51
N GLY A 201 -5.05 28.49 14.40
CA GLY A 201 -3.66 28.65 14.84
C GLY A 201 -2.63 27.98 13.92
N ALA A 202 -3.01 27.59 12.70
CA ALA A 202 -2.11 26.96 11.75
C ALA A 202 -0.94 27.89 11.37
N ARG A 203 0.27 27.32 11.28
CA ARG A 203 1.44 28.04 10.75
C ARG A 203 1.62 27.84 9.25
N THR A 204 1.14 26.71 8.74
CA THR A 204 1.23 26.33 7.34
C THR A 204 -0.07 25.71 6.87
N VAL A 205 -0.61 26.23 5.76
CA VAL A 205 -1.80 25.70 5.10
C VAL A 205 -1.46 25.46 3.64
N ARG A 206 -1.59 24.23 3.17
CA ARG A 206 -1.36 23.84 1.77
C ARG A 206 -2.55 23.03 1.31
N ALA A 207 -3.16 23.41 0.21
CA ALA A 207 -4.34 22.69 -0.28
C ALA A 207 -4.31 22.53 -1.79
N VAL A 208 -4.71 21.34 -2.27
CA VAL A 208 -4.89 21.05 -3.69
C VAL A 208 -6.25 20.39 -3.90
N GLY A 209 -6.97 20.84 -4.92
CA GLY A 209 -8.24 20.24 -5.31
C GLY A 209 -8.95 21.05 -6.38
N LEU A 210 -10.14 20.60 -6.75
CA LEU A 210 -10.96 21.21 -7.80
C LEU A 210 -11.25 22.68 -7.49
N SER A 211 -12.04 22.94 -6.44
CA SER A 211 -12.58 24.28 -6.14
C SER A 211 -12.27 24.75 -4.72
N LEU A 212 -11.68 23.87 -3.89
CA LEU A 212 -11.37 24.14 -2.48
C LEU A 212 -12.53 24.75 -1.68
N ASN A 213 -13.77 24.31 -1.95
CA ASN A 213 -15.01 24.86 -1.34
C ASN A 213 -14.93 25.01 0.19
N LEU A 214 -14.36 24.01 0.87
CA LEU A 214 -14.20 24.01 2.34
C LEU A 214 -13.47 25.27 2.83
N LEU A 215 -12.44 25.68 2.10
CA LEU A 215 -11.56 26.81 2.43
C LEU A 215 -12.11 28.14 1.90
N ALA A 216 -12.64 28.14 0.67
CA ALA A 216 -13.13 29.34 0.02
C ALA A 216 -14.50 29.81 0.55
N GLN A 217 -15.35 28.88 1.00
CA GLN A 217 -16.73 29.18 1.42
C GLN A 217 -16.94 28.93 2.92
N GLY A 218 -16.18 28.03 3.52
CA GLY A 218 -16.34 27.62 4.91
C GLY A 218 -15.45 28.37 5.91
N TYR A 219 -14.47 29.16 5.45
CA TYR A 219 -13.57 29.92 6.32
C TYR A 219 -13.71 31.43 6.06
N PRO A 220 -14.19 32.23 7.03
CA PRO A 220 -14.45 33.66 6.81
C PRO A 220 -13.21 34.48 6.45
N ASP A 221 -13.35 35.48 5.57
CA ASP A 221 -12.28 36.40 5.15
C ASP A 221 -11.45 36.94 6.32
N ARG A 222 -12.11 37.39 7.39
CA ARG A 222 -11.44 37.93 8.58
C ARG A 222 -10.53 36.90 9.24
N ARG A 223 -10.91 35.62 9.26
CA ARG A 223 -10.10 34.56 9.84
C ARG A 223 -8.86 34.26 9.00
N TRP A 224 -8.95 34.36 7.67
CA TRP A 224 -7.77 34.31 6.81
C TRP A 224 -6.79 35.44 7.13
N HIS A 225 -7.29 36.67 7.29
CA HIS A 225 -6.46 37.81 7.69
C HIS A 225 -5.79 37.57 9.05
N ASP A 226 -6.57 37.21 10.08
CA ASP A 226 -6.05 36.91 11.41
C ASP A 226 -4.94 35.82 11.37
N LEU A 227 -5.13 34.77 10.55
CA LEU A 227 -4.20 33.66 10.41
C LEU A 227 -2.88 34.08 9.74
N VAL A 228 -2.95 34.84 8.65
CA VAL A 228 -1.77 35.30 7.92
C VAL A 228 -1.01 36.38 8.71
N GLU A 229 -1.72 37.29 9.37
CA GLU A 229 -1.13 38.30 10.27
C GLU A 229 -0.43 37.66 11.48
N ALA A 230 -0.96 36.54 11.98
CA ALA A 230 -0.30 35.72 13.00
C ALA A 230 0.96 34.98 12.49
N GLY A 231 1.26 35.08 11.19
CA GLY A 231 2.49 34.60 10.57
C GLY A 231 2.34 33.31 9.75
N ALA A 232 1.12 32.86 9.49
CA ALA A 232 0.89 31.66 8.68
C ALA A 232 1.32 31.85 7.21
N HIS A 233 1.71 30.75 6.57
CA HIS A 233 1.95 30.68 5.13
C HIS A 233 0.92 29.77 4.48
N VAL A 234 0.35 30.22 3.38
CA VAL A 234 -0.81 29.62 2.72
C VAL A 234 -0.48 29.40 1.24
N ARG A 235 -0.69 28.17 0.74
CA ARG A 235 -0.55 27.82 -0.68
C ARG A 235 -1.77 27.06 -1.16
N LEU A 236 -2.50 27.61 -2.12
CA LEU A 236 -3.76 27.05 -2.59
C LEU A 236 -3.67 26.74 -4.08
N LEU A 237 -3.86 25.48 -4.43
CA LEU A 237 -3.75 24.95 -5.79
C LEU A 237 -5.12 24.48 -6.27
N PHE A 238 -5.67 25.19 -7.25
CA PHE A 238 -6.99 24.93 -7.81
C PHE A 238 -6.88 24.19 -9.14
N LEU A 239 -7.91 23.42 -9.50
CA LEU A 239 -8.00 22.95 -10.87
C LEU A 239 -8.24 24.15 -11.79
N ASP A 240 -7.57 24.19 -12.93
CA ASP A 240 -7.74 25.25 -13.91
C ASP A 240 -9.21 25.28 -14.39
N PRO A 241 -9.96 26.37 -14.15
CA PRO A 241 -11.35 26.48 -14.60
C PRO A 241 -11.49 26.53 -16.13
N ALA A 242 -10.41 26.75 -16.88
CA ALA A 242 -10.38 26.65 -18.33
C ALA A 242 -9.80 25.31 -18.83
N GLY A 243 -9.31 24.47 -17.92
CA GLY A 243 -8.58 23.23 -18.21
C GLY A 243 -9.45 22.10 -18.76
N GLN A 244 -8.81 21.06 -19.29
CA GLN A 244 -9.49 19.87 -19.78
C GLN A 244 -10.01 19.00 -18.64
N ALA A 245 -9.32 18.98 -17.50
CA ALA A 245 -9.68 18.13 -16.37
C ALA A 245 -11.00 18.56 -15.71
N VAL A 246 -11.29 19.87 -15.63
CA VAL A 246 -12.56 20.35 -15.08
C VAL A 246 -13.73 19.99 -16.00
N GLN A 247 -13.53 20.09 -17.31
CA GLN A 247 -14.53 19.72 -18.32
C GLN A 247 -14.82 18.21 -18.27
N ALA A 248 -13.77 17.38 -18.16
CA ALA A 248 -13.92 15.94 -17.99
C ALA A 248 -14.72 15.61 -16.72
N ARG A 249 -14.45 16.33 -15.61
CA ARG A 249 -15.17 16.13 -14.35
C ARG A 249 -16.64 16.54 -14.42
N GLU A 250 -16.96 17.63 -15.12
CA GLU A 250 -18.34 18.04 -15.36
C GLU A 250 -19.13 16.95 -16.10
N VAL A 251 -18.53 16.36 -17.14
CA VAL A 251 -19.14 15.23 -17.88
C VAL A 251 -19.31 14.01 -16.98
N GLU A 252 -18.29 13.68 -16.19
CA GLU A 252 -18.28 12.52 -15.30
C GLU A 252 -19.38 12.60 -14.22
N GLU A 253 -19.56 13.76 -13.57
CA GLU A 253 -20.60 13.97 -12.55
C GLU A 253 -21.97 14.34 -13.14
N GLY A 254 -22.09 14.47 -14.47
CA GLY A 254 -23.34 14.85 -15.13
C GLY A 254 -23.75 16.31 -14.90
N PHE A 255 -22.80 17.20 -14.63
CA PHE A 255 -23.07 18.64 -14.52
C PHE A 255 -23.17 19.32 -15.89
N PRO A 256 -24.02 20.35 -16.03
CA PRO A 256 -23.97 21.30 -17.13
C PRO A 256 -22.55 21.85 -17.36
N ALA A 257 -22.18 21.97 -18.63
CA ALA A 257 -20.89 22.53 -19.02
C ALA A 257 -20.69 23.94 -18.44
N GLY A 258 -19.52 24.16 -17.84
CA GLY A 258 -19.14 25.42 -17.20
C GLY A 258 -19.64 25.59 -15.76
N GLN A 259 -20.43 24.67 -15.21
CA GLN A 259 -20.93 24.80 -13.83
C GLN A 259 -19.80 24.70 -12.80
N LEU A 260 -18.96 23.66 -12.87
CA LEU A 260 -17.84 23.49 -11.93
C LEU A 260 -16.73 24.51 -12.23
N SER A 261 -16.55 24.84 -13.51
CA SER A 261 -15.62 25.87 -13.97
C SER A 261 -15.96 27.24 -13.38
N GLY A 262 -17.24 27.64 -13.44
CA GLY A 262 -17.72 28.90 -12.89
C GLY A 262 -17.61 28.97 -11.36
N LEU A 263 -17.95 27.86 -10.67
CA LEU A 263 -17.79 27.76 -9.22
C LEU A 263 -16.32 27.92 -8.80
N THR A 264 -15.42 27.25 -9.51
CA THR A 264 -13.97 27.30 -9.26
C THR A 264 -13.40 28.69 -9.47
N LYS A 265 -13.79 29.35 -10.56
CA LYS A 265 -13.44 30.74 -10.80
C LYS A 265 -13.89 31.66 -9.67
N LEU A 266 -15.13 31.53 -9.20
CA LEU A 266 -15.67 32.33 -8.09
C LEU A 266 -14.87 32.14 -6.79
N ASN A 267 -14.51 30.89 -6.47
CA ASN A 267 -13.74 30.58 -5.27
C ASN A 267 -12.29 31.11 -5.35
N ILE A 268 -11.66 31.03 -6.53
CA ILE A 268 -10.36 31.65 -6.79
C ILE A 268 -10.44 33.16 -6.56
N GLU A 269 -11.41 33.84 -7.19
CA GLU A 269 -11.58 35.29 -7.05
C GLU A 269 -11.86 35.72 -5.60
N THR A 270 -12.57 34.89 -4.84
CA THR A 270 -12.85 35.13 -3.42
C THR A 270 -11.56 35.11 -2.60
N LEU A 271 -10.71 34.11 -2.79
CA LEU A 271 -9.45 33.99 -2.04
C LEU A 271 -8.36 34.95 -2.54
N MET A 272 -8.38 35.32 -3.82
CA MET A 272 -7.56 36.42 -4.33
C MET A 272 -7.94 37.75 -3.66
N ARG A 273 -9.24 38.03 -3.51
CA ARG A 273 -9.71 39.23 -2.80
C ARG A 273 -9.27 39.24 -1.33
N VAL A 274 -9.26 38.08 -0.68
CA VAL A 274 -8.72 37.93 0.67
C VAL A 274 -7.22 38.26 0.69
N ARG A 275 -6.41 37.67 -0.20
CA ARG A 275 -4.98 38.00 -0.32
C ARG A 275 -4.75 39.49 -0.53
N ASP A 276 -5.46 40.07 -1.51
CA ASP A 276 -5.24 41.45 -1.96
C ASP A 276 -5.65 42.50 -0.92
N ARG A 277 -6.44 42.10 0.09
CA ARG A 277 -6.84 42.95 1.23
C ARG A 277 -5.93 42.80 2.45
N LEU A 278 -4.94 41.92 2.42
CA LEU A 278 -3.94 41.83 3.48
C LEU A 278 -3.07 43.11 3.53
N PRO A 279 -2.53 43.45 4.71
CA PRO A 279 -1.53 44.51 4.85
C PRO A 279 -0.32 44.32 3.92
N ASP A 280 0.31 45.44 3.55
CA ASP A 280 1.49 45.45 2.69
C ASP A 280 2.61 44.54 3.23
N GLY A 281 3.15 43.70 2.34
CA GLY A 281 4.21 42.75 2.68
C GLY A 281 3.71 41.43 3.28
N LEU A 282 2.39 41.28 3.51
CA LEU A 282 1.80 39.99 3.90
C LEU A 282 1.16 39.26 2.73
N GLN A 283 0.93 39.91 1.58
CA GLN A 283 0.30 39.26 0.42
C GLN A 283 1.11 38.06 -0.10
N GLU A 284 2.44 38.13 0.00
CA GLU A 284 3.37 37.05 -0.40
C GLU A 284 3.26 35.78 0.44
N ARG A 285 2.61 35.85 1.61
CA ARG A 285 2.35 34.69 2.47
C ARG A 285 1.17 33.87 2.01
N MET A 286 0.38 34.37 1.06
CA MET A 286 -0.79 33.67 0.51
C MET A 286 -0.62 33.51 -1.00
N GLU A 287 -0.12 32.37 -1.42
CA GLU A 287 0.16 32.03 -2.81
C GLU A 287 -1.01 31.20 -3.39
N MET A 288 -1.38 31.48 -4.64
CA MET A 288 -2.43 30.75 -5.35
C MET A 288 -1.93 30.34 -6.73
N ALA A 289 -2.30 29.14 -7.16
CA ALA A 289 -1.94 28.59 -8.45
C ALA A 289 -3.06 27.71 -9.02
N VAL A 290 -2.99 27.42 -10.31
CA VAL A 290 -3.85 26.47 -11.01
C VAL A 290 -3.06 25.30 -11.60
N TYR A 291 -3.68 24.12 -11.74
CA TYR A 291 -3.13 22.96 -12.44
C TYR A 291 -4.20 22.30 -13.32
N ASP A 292 -3.79 21.58 -14.36
CA ASP A 292 -4.68 20.83 -15.26
C ASP A 292 -4.21 19.37 -15.39
N ASP A 293 -4.48 18.56 -14.37
CA ASP A 293 -4.22 17.11 -14.34
C ASP A 293 -5.47 16.39 -13.83
N THR A 294 -5.57 15.09 -14.07
CA THR A 294 -6.64 14.24 -13.59
C THR A 294 -6.79 14.37 -12.06
N LEU A 295 -8.02 14.69 -11.64
CA LEU A 295 -8.40 14.78 -10.24
C LEU A 295 -8.31 13.40 -9.57
N ARG A 296 -7.47 13.31 -8.53
CA ARG A 296 -7.31 12.09 -7.72
C ARG A 296 -7.78 12.33 -6.30
N PHE A 297 -7.27 13.38 -5.68
CA PHE A 297 -7.60 13.75 -4.31
C PHE A 297 -7.79 15.26 -4.17
N ASN A 298 -8.75 15.64 -3.33
CA ASN A 298 -8.73 16.92 -2.63
C ASN A 298 -7.92 16.72 -1.35
N VAL A 299 -6.84 17.47 -1.19
CA VAL A 299 -5.92 17.37 -0.05
C VAL A 299 -5.81 18.73 0.62
N VAL A 300 -5.96 18.76 1.94
CA VAL A 300 -5.69 19.93 2.78
C VAL A 300 -4.69 19.53 3.86
N LEU A 301 -3.50 20.11 3.79
CA LEU A 301 -2.41 19.94 4.74
C LEU A 301 -2.36 21.17 5.66
N VAL A 302 -2.49 20.95 6.97
CA VAL A 302 -2.44 22.00 7.98
C VAL A 302 -1.44 21.58 9.05
N ASP A 303 -0.26 22.21 9.06
CA ASP A 303 0.87 21.82 9.92
C ASP A 303 1.15 20.31 9.88
N ASP A 304 0.81 19.55 10.93
CA ASP A 304 0.99 18.11 11.05
C ASP A 304 -0.26 17.29 10.66
N LEU A 305 -1.37 17.95 10.32
CA LEU A 305 -2.63 17.33 9.92
C LEU A 305 -2.80 17.31 8.40
N CYS A 306 -3.35 16.22 7.88
CA CYS A 306 -3.69 16.05 6.47
C CYS A 306 -5.12 15.53 6.36
N VAL A 307 -5.94 16.22 5.57
CA VAL A 307 -7.27 15.79 5.15
C VAL A 307 -7.16 15.35 3.70
N ALA A 308 -7.44 14.08 3.41
CA ALA A 308 -7.42 13.53 2.06
C ALA A 308 -8.79 12.98 1.68
N GLN A 309 -9.33 13.46 0.56
CA GLN A 309 -10.65 13.12 0.06
C GLN A 309 -10.55 12.71 -1.41
N PRO A 310 -10.81 11.45 -1.77
CA PRO A 310 -10.76 11.05 -3.17
C PRO A 310 -11.85 11.76 -3.98
N TYR A 311 -11.63 11.86 -5.29
CA TYR A 311 -12.68 12.12 -6.27
C TYR A 311 -13.18 10.77 -6.80
N LEU A 312 -14.43 10.44 -6.49
CA LEU A 312 -15.08 9.21 -6.95
C LEU A 312 -15.75 9.44 -8.31
N ALA A 313 -15.80 8.41 -9.16
CA ALA A 313 -16.25 8.60 -10.54
C ALA A 313 -17.73 9.01 -10.66
N GLU A 314 -18.64 8.21 -10.12
CA GLU A 314 -20.09 8.43 -10.29
C GLU A 314 -20.76 9.03 -9.04
N SER A 315 -20.00 9.82 -8.27
CA SER A 315 -20.49 10.34 -6.99
C SER A 315 -20.06 11.78 -6.80
N ARG A 316 -20.97 12.57 -6.22
CA ARG A 316 -20.69 13.98 -5.93
C ARG A 316 -19.57 14.06 -4.90
N GLY A 317 -18.80 15.15 -4.98
CA GLY A 317 -17.73 15.39 -4.01
C GLY A 317 -18.19 15.27 -2.55
N VAL A 318 -19.41 15.73 -2.22
CA VAL A 318 -19.98 15.66 -0.86
C VAL A 318 -20.13 14.25 -0.31
N ASP A 319 -20.38 13.28 -1.19
CA ASP A 319 -20.62 11.87 -0.86
C ASP A 319 -19.29 11.08 -0.74
N SER A 320 -18.16 11.72 -1.08
CA SER A 320 -16.85 11.09 -0.99
C SER A 320 -16.37 10.96 0.46
N PRO A 321 -15.74 9.83 0.84
CA PRO A 321 -15.20 9.65 2.18
C PRO A 321 -14.08 10.64 2.47
N THR A 322 -13.82 10.89 3.75
CA THR A 322 -12.71 11.74 4.20
C THR A 322 -11.78 10.97 5.11
N PHE A 323 -10.49 11.00 4.79
CA PHE A 323 -9.43 10.43 5.60
C PHE A 323 -8.68 11.55 6.32
N VAL A 324 -8.59 11.48 7.65
CA VAL A 324 -7.82 12.42 8.46
C VAL A 324 -6.57 11.71 8.94
N VAL A 325 -5.42 12.27 8.57
CA VAL A 325 -4.09 11.74 8.83
C VAL A 325 -3.33 12.74 9.68
N ARG A 326 -2.61 12.27 10.70
CA ARG A 326 -1.73 13.12 11.53
C ARG A 326 -0.31 12.61 11.44
N ARG A 327 0.63 13.47 11.06
CA ARG A 327 2.06 13.17 10.97
C ARG A 327 2.59 12.77 12.36
N ARG A 328 3.07 11.53 12.49
CA ARG A 328 3.72 11.05 13.73
C ARG A 328 5.22 10.84 13.58
N GLN A 329 5.67 10.49 12.37
CA GLN A 329 7.06 10.22 12.06
C GLN A 329 7.57 11.19 10.99
N ALA A 330 8.86 11.54 11.06
CA ALA A 330 9.45 12.53 10.16
C ALA A 330 9.69 12.02 8.72
N ARG A 331 9.79 10.71 8.50
CA ARG A 331 10.20 10.11 7.20
C ARG A 331 9.38 8.87 6.78
N GLY A 332 8.15 8.74 7.25
CA GLY A 332 7.26 7.62 6.91
C GLY A 332 5.79 7.95 7.18
N GLY A 333 4.90 7.03 6.80
CA GLY A 333 3.46 7.16 7.02
C GLY A 333 2.69 7.83 5.87
N LEU A 334 1.40 8.07 6.07
CA LEU A 334 0.51 8.59 5.04
C LEU A 334 0.69 10.10 4.79
N TYR A 335 1.08 10.88 5.81
CA TYR A 335 1.24 12.33 5.63
C TYR A 335 2.30 12.65 4.56
N PRO A 336 3.54 12.12 4.59
CA PRO A 336 4.54 12.44 3.57
C PRO A 336 4.12 12.07 2.15
N VAL A 337 3.24 11.08 1.98
CA VAL A 337 2.70 10.71 0.66
C VAL A 337 1.83 11.83 0.09
N PHE A 338 0.89 12.34 0.88
CA PHE A 338 0.02 13.44 0.45
C PHE A 338 0.76 14.78 0.36
N GLU A 339 1.79 14.98 1.18
CA GLU A 339 2.71 16.11 1.04
C GLU A 339 3.47 16.04 -0.29
N GLN A 340 4.07 14.89 -0.62
CA GLN A 340 4.76 14.72 -1.90
C GLN A 340 3.80 14.90 -3.09
N TYR A 341 2.56 14.44 -2.97
CA TYR A 341 1.52 14.69 -3.97
C TYR A 341 1.30 16.19 -4.18
N PHE A 342 1.04 16.95 -3.11
CA PHE A 342 0.88 18.41 -3.17
C PHE A 342 2.11 19.09 -3.79
N GLU A 343 3.33 18.80 -3.32
CA GLU A 343 4.56 19.43 -3.81
C GLU A 343 4.88 19.08 -5.27
N THR A 344 4.36 17.95 -5.77
CA THR A 344 4.49 17.56 -7.18
C THR A 344 3.55 18.36 -8.05
N GLU A 345 2.28 18.49 -7.67
CA GLU A 345 1.30 19.29 -8.41
C GLU A 345 1.65 20.78 -8.33
N TRP A 346 2.07 21.29 -7.16
CA TRP A 346 2.44 22.69 -6.97
C TRP A 346 3.58 23.13 -7.90
N ARG A 347 4.61 22.28 -8.08
CA ARG A 347 5.73 22.57 -8.99
C ARG A 347 5.33 22.62 -10.46
N ARG A 348 4.24 21.94 -10.83
CA ARG A 348 3.71 21.92 -12.19
C ARG A 348 2.66 23.00 -12.42
N GLY A 349 2.07 23.52 -11.34
CA GLY A 349 1.02 24.53 -11.38
C GLY A 349 1.52 25.89 -11.88
N GLN A 350 0.58 26.66 -12.43
CA GLN A 350 0.78 28.04 -12.88
C GLN A 350 0.28 29.00 -11.81
N GLN A 351 1.14 29.91 -11.35
CA GLN A 351 0.80 30.92 -10.33
C GLN A 351 -0.21 31.96 -10.84
N LEU A 352 -1.07 32.47 -9.94
CA LEU A 352 -2.15 33.42 -10.19
C LEU A 352 -1.89 34.85 -9.72
#